data_AF-A0A525VXL2-F1
#
_entry.id   AF-A0A525VXL2-F1
#
_cell.length_a   1.000
_cell.length_b   1.000
_cell.length_c   1.000
_cell.angle_alpha   90.00
_cell.angle_beta   90.00
_cell.angle_gamma   90.00
#
_symmetry.space_group_name_H-M   'P 1'
#
loop_
_entity.id
_entity.type
_entity.pdbx_description
1 polymer ?
#
loop_
_entity_poly.entity_id
_entity_poly.type
_entity_poly.pdbx_seq_one_letter_code
_entity_poly.pdbx_strand_id
1 'polypeptide(L)'
;MYNVAQVIDEKCTAKKGCRLCIMYCPEANCLDLNTDKMVAEVIIDRCKGCELCVIVCDAAKHFAITMQAVSATGQLMTKKGESAALGQAYQG
;
A
#
# COMPACT_ATOMS: atom_id res chain seq x y z
N MET A 1 -4.37 14.98 -0.89
CA MET A 1 -4.68 13.59 -1.27
C MET A 1 -3.36 12.86 -1.35
N TYR A 2 -3.15 11.81 -0.57
CA TYR A 2 -1.99 10.94 -0.74
C TYR A 2 -2.50 9.52 -0.93
N ASN A 3 -1.76 8.71 -1.69
CA ASN A 3 -2.07 7.30 -1.85
C ASN A 3 -1.24 6.51 -0.84
N VAL A 4 -1.81 5.43 -0.32
CA VAL A 4 -1.11 4.46 0.52
C VAL A 4 -0.94 3.15 -0.21
N ALA A 5 0.09 2.41 0.15
CA ALA A 5 0.29 1.07 -0.37
C ALA A 5 -0.80 0.13 0.18
N GLN A 6 -1.19 -0.85 -0.63
CA GLN A 6 -2.08 -1.96 -0.26
C GLN A 6 -1.53 -3.26 -0.85
N VAL A 7 -1.59 -4.33 -0.07
CA VAL A 7 -1.12 -5.66 -0.48
C VAL A 7 -2.31 -6.49 -0.98
N ILE A 8 -2.11 -7.17 -2.11
CA ILE A 8 -3.05 -8.15 -2.66
C ILE A 8 -2.62 -9.51 -2.11
N ASP A 9 -3.35 -10.01 -1.11
CA ASP A 9 -3.03 -11.21 -0.34
C ASP A 9 -2.74 -12.42 -1.26
N GLU A 10 -3.51 -12.60 -2.34
CA GLU A 10 -3.39 -13.74 -3.26
C GLU A 10 -2.08 -13.75 -4.06
N LYS A 11 -1.48 -12.57 -4.28
CA LYS A 11 -0.24 -12.40 -5.05
C LYS A 11 0.99 -12.35 -4.15
N CYS A 12 0.82 -12.09 -2.86
CA CYS A 12 1.92 -11.95 -1.93
C CYS A 12 2.67 -13.28 -1.75
N THR A 13 4.00 -13.25 -1.90
CA THR A 13 4.87 -14.43 -1.75
C THR A 13 5.55 -14.51 -0.38
N ALA A 14 5.09 -13.72 0.61
CA ALA A 14 5.68 -13.70 1.95
C ALA A 14 5.59 -15.07 2.65
N LYS A 15 4.58 -15.89 2.36
CA LYS A 15 4.51 -17.30 2.80
C LYS A 15 5.67 -18.17 2.31
N LYS A 16 6.34 -17.77 1.22
CA LYS A 16 7.55 -18.42 0.67
C LYS A 16 8.86 -17.73 1.12
N GLY A 17 8.79 -16.77 2.04
CA GLY A 17 9.94 -16.09 2.63
C GLY A 17 10.30 -14.72 2.05
N CYS A 18 9.56 -14.19 1.07
CA CYS A 18 9.86 -12.85 0.53
C CYS A 18 9.62 -11.75 1.58
N ARG A 19 10.59 -10.87 1.80
CA ARG A 19 10.52 -9.74 2.76
C ARG A 19 10.98 -8.40 2.16
N LEU A 20 11.12 -8.31 0.83
CA LEU A 20 11.72 -7.16 0.17
C LEU A 20 10.99 -5.84 0.47
N CYS A 21 9.66 -5.81 0.39
CA CYS A 21 8.90 -4.59 0.68
C CYS A 21 9.09 -4.10 2.14
N ILE A 22 9.21 -5.02 3.10
CA ILE A 22 9.47 -4.71 4.51
C ILE A 22 10.89 -4.13 4.66
N MET A 23 11.90 -4.76 4.05
CA MET A 23 13.30 -4.31 4.15
C MET A 23 13.59 -2.99 3.44
N TYR A 24 12.92 -2.72 2.31
CA TYR A 24 13.16 -1.53 1.50
C TYR A 24 12.24 -0.36 1.85
N CYS A 25 11.25 -0.54 2.73
CA CYS A 25 10.43 0.59 3.15
C CYS A 25 11.29 1.61 3.91
N PRO A 26 11.32 2.88 3.49
CA PRO A 26 12.12 3.90 4.19
C PRO A 26 11.46 4.33 5.51
N GLU A 27 10.18 4.06 5.68
CA GLU A 27 9.44 4.31 6.92
C GLU A 27 9.47 3.05 7.79
N ALA A 28 10.14 3.15 8.94
CA ALA A 28 10.25 2.06 9.90
C ALA A 28 8.86 1.54 10.31
N ASN A 29 8.69 0.22 10.41
CA ASN A 29 7.44 -0.43 10.82
C ASN A 29 6.21 0.09 10.03
N CYS A 30 6.36 0.46 8.75
CA CYS A 30 5.24 0.77 7.87
C CYS A 30 4.68 -0.48 7.20
N LEU A 31 5.53 -1.49 7.00
CA LEU A 31 5.19 -2.78 6.42
C LEU A 31 5.72 -3.86 7.36
N ASP A 32 4.85 -4.79 7.74
CA ASP A 32 5.21 -5.92 8.60
C ASP A 32 4.65 -7.23 8.03
N LEU A 33 5.16 -8.36 8.52
CA LEU A 33 4.58 -9.66 8.20
C LEU A 33 3.36 -9.89 9.09
N ASN A 34 2.18 -10.01 8.50
CA ASN A 34 1.03 -10.57 9.20
C ASN A 34 1.24 -12.08 9.35
N THR A 35 1.49 -12.54 10.58
CA THR A 35 1.81 -13.95 10.86
C THR A 35 0.63 -14.90 10.75
N ASP A 36 -0.59 -14.38 10.82
CA ASP A 36 -1.80 -15.20 10.71
C ASP A 36 -2.11 -15.55 9.25
N LYS A 37 -1.96 -14.56 8.35
CA LYS A 37 -2.19 -14.70 6.91
C LYS A 37 -0.94 -15.08 6.12
N MET A 38 0.25 -14.86 6.70
CA MET A 38 1.54 -15.01 6.04
C MET A 38 1.71 -14.14 4.79
N VAL A 39 1.20 -12.90 4.85
CA VAL A 39 1.31 -11.85 3.84
C VAL A 39 1.96 -10.61 4.44
N ALA A 40 2.54 -9.74 3.61
CA ALA A 40 2.93 -8.41 4.07
C ALA A 40 1.67 -7.57 4.33
N GLU A 41 1.68 -6.75 5.37
CA GLU A 41 0.58 -5.85 5.73
C GLU A 41 1.11 -4.41 5.84
N VAL A 42 0.32 -3.45 5.35
CA VAL A 42 0.67 -2.03 5.38
C VAL A 42 -0.03 -1.37 6.55
N ILE A 43 0.75 -0.73 7.42
CA ILE A 43 0.23 0.13 8.48
C ILE A 43 -0.07 1.49 7.86
N ILE A 44 -1.34 1.69 7.48
CA ILE A 44 -1.82 2.81 6.66
C ILE A 44 -1.38 4.17 7.21
N ASP A 45 -1.50 4.38 8.53
CA ASP A 45 -1.18 5.65 9.20
C ASP A 45 0.30 6.03 9.11
N ARG A 46 1.17 5.07 8.80
CA ARG A 46 2.61 5.30 8.61
C ARG A 46 2.99 5.48 7.16
N CYS A 47 2.19 4.95 6.22
CA CYS A 47 2.54 4.96 4.81
C CYS A 47 2.67 6.39 4.27
N LYS A 48 3.86 6.75 3.79
CA LYS A 48 4.14 8.07 3.21
C LYS A 48 3.86 8.16 1.71
N GLY A 49 3.32 7.10 1.11
CA GLY A 49 2.99 7.08 -0.32
C GLY A 49 4.19 7.17 -1.26
N CYS A 50 5.38 6.74 -0.83
CA CYS A 50 6.62 6.84 -1.62
C CYS A 50 6.78 5.80 -2.73
N GLU A 51 5.87 4.81 -2.82
CA GLU A 51 5.82 3.77 -3.86
C GLU A 51 7.01 2.79 -3.92
N LEU A 52 8.04 2.94 -3.08
CA LEU A 52 9.23 2.07 -3.12
C LEU A 52 8.91 0.58 -2.91
N CYS A 53 7.91 0.27 -2.07
CA CYS A 53 7.42 -1.08 -1.86
C CYS A 53 6.78 -1.69 -3.13
N VAL A 54 6.09 -0.89 -3.95
CA VAL A 54 5.53 -1.31 -5.24
C VAL A 54 6.67 -1.61 -6.22
N ILE A 55 7.62 -0.68 -6.34
CA ILE A 55 8.77 -0.80 -7.25
C ILE A 55 9.56 -2.09 -6.96
N VAL A 56 9.86 -2.39 -5.70
CA VAL A 56 10.62 -3.59 -5.35
C VAL A 56 9.81 -4.88 -5.55
N CYS A 57 8.50 -4.85 -5.30
CA CYS A 57 7.61 -5.99 -5.53
C CYS A 57 7.49 -6.34 -7.02
N ASP A 58 7.44 -5.31 -7.87
CA ASP A 58 7.37 -5.44 -9.33
C ASP A 58 8.72 -5.87 -9.92
N ALA A 59 9.83 -5.34 -9.39
CA ALA A 59 11.18 -5.80 -9.75
C ALA A 59 11.36 -7.30 -9.48
N ALA A 60 10.81 -7.78 -8.35
CA ALA A 60 10.74 -9.20 -7.99
C ALA A 60 9.67 -10.02 -8.73
N LYS A 61 8.92 -9.40 -9.66
CA LYS A 61 7.88 -10.03 -10.50
C LYS A 61 6.69 -10.60 -9.71
N HIS A 62 6.40 -10.08 -8.52
CA HIS A 62 5.25 -10.54 -7.72
C HIS A 62 3.99 -9.71 -7.99
N PHE A 63 4.13 -8.41 -8.27
CA PHE A 63 3.00 -7.50 -8.58
C PHE A 63 1.89 -7.54 -7.52
N ALA A 64 2.29 -7.63 -6.25
CA ALA A 64 1.41 -7.87 -5.12
C ALA A 64 1.07 -6.59 -4.33
N ILE A 65 1.57 -5.43 -4.74
CA ILE A 65 1.33 -4.16 -4.04
C ILE A 65 0.80 -3.13 -5.03
N THR A 66 -0.25 -2.41 -4.64
CA THR A 66 -0.83 -1.30 -5.43
C THR A 66 -0.93 -0.05 -4.56
N MET A 67 -1.12 1.10 -5.20
CA MET A 67 -1.39 2.36 -4.50
C MET A 67 -2.90 2.62 -4.50
N GLN A 68 -3.46 2.90 -3.33
CA GLN A 68 -4.88 3.21 -3.14
C GLN A 68 -5.04 4.58 -2.45
N ALA A 69 -6.01 5.36 -2.93
CA ALA A 69 -6.33 6.66 -2.35
C ALA A 69 -6.93 6.51 -0.95
N VAL A 70 -6.55 7.43 -0.05
CA VAL A 70 -7.19 7.61 1.26
C VAL A 70 -7.96 8.91 1.33
N SER A 71 -9.06 8.89 2.07
CA SER A 71 -9.87 10.06 2.38
C SER A 71 -9.12 11.03 3.31
N ALA A 72 -9.67 12.22 3.52
CA ALA A 72 -9.15 13.17 4.50
C ALA A 72 -9.17 12.62 5.95
N THR A 73 -9.94 11.58 6.22
CA THR A 73 -10.05 10.91 7.53
C THR A 73 -9.14 9.68 7.65
N GLY A 74 -8.28 9.41 6.67
CA GLY A 74 -7.36 8.26 6.66
C GLY A 74 -8.01 6.94 6.25
N GLN A 75 -9.26 6.94 5.78
CA GLN A 75 -9.96 5.73 5.35
C GLN A 75 -9.68 5.41 3.89
N LEU A 76 -9.52 4.13 3.56
CA LEU A 76 -9.36 3.67 2.17
C LEU A 76 -10.59 4.00 1.34
N MET A 77 -10.38 4.64 0.20
CA MET A 77 -11.44 4.97 -0.75
C MET A 77 -11.68 3.75 -1.63
N THR A 78 -12.86 3.14 -1.51
CA THR A 78 -13.20 1.88 -2.20
C THR A 78 -13.94 2.12 -3.52
N LYS A 79 -14.50 3.32 -3.74
CA LYS A 79 -15.20 3.64 -5.00
C LYS A 79 -14.34 4.50 -5.91
N LYS A 80 -14.21 4.05 -7.15
CA LYS A 80 -13.43 4.68 -8.24
C LYS A 80 -13.82 6.15 -8.56
N GLY A 81 -14.96 6.65 -8.03
CA GLY A 81 -15.44 8.02 -8.20
C GLY A 81 -15.30 8.94 -6.98
N GLU A 82 -15.03 8.41 -5.78
CA GLU A 82 -14.88 9.25 -4.57
C GLU A 82 -13.62 10.11 -4.64
N SER A 83 -12.56 9.56 -5.25
CA SER A 83 -11.29 10.24 -5.50
C SER A 83 -11.43 11.40 -6.48
N ALA A 84 -12.28 11.26 -7.50
CA ALA A 84 -12.54 12.32 -8.49
C ALA A 84 -13.41 13.46 -7.92
N ALA A 85 -14.38 13.14 -7.05
CA ALA A 85 -15.26 14.13 -6.44
C ALA A 85 -14.51 15.11 -5.50
N LEU A 86 -13.53 14.61 -4.74
CA LEU A 86 -12.71 15.48 -3.88
C LEU A 86 -11.79 16.40 -4.69
N GLY A 87 -11.21 15.93 -5.80
CA GLY A 87 -10.36 16.75 -6.66
C GLY A 87 -11.06 17.99 -7.23
N GLN A 88 -12.39 17.91 -7.44
CA GLN A 88 -13.22 19.02 -7.90
C GLN A 88 -13.62 19.99 -6.77
N ALA A 89 -13.62 19.54 -5.51
CA ALA A 89 -14.00 20.37 -4.37
C ALA A 89 -12.94 21.42 -3.98
N TYR A 90 -11.68 21.24 -4.40
CA TYR A 90 -10.57 22.16 -4.13
C TYR A 90 -10.20 23.06 -5.33
N GLN A 91 -11.05 23.09 -6.38
CA GLN A 91 -10.88 23.95 -7.56
C GLN A 91 -11.79 25.20 -7.52
N GLY A 92 -12.38 25.50 -6.35
CA GLY A 92 -13.20 26.70 -6.10
C GLY A 92 -12.43 27.82 -5.44
#